data_AF-A0A0A0BM51-F1
#
_entry.id   AF-A0A0A0BM51-F1
#
_cell.length_a   1.000
_cell.length_b   1.000
_cell.length_c   1.000
_cell.angle_alpha   90.00
_cell.angle_beta   90.00
_cell.angle_gamma   90.00
#
_symmetry.space_group_name_H-M   'P 1'
#
loop_
_entity.id
_entity.type
_entity.pdbx_description
1 polymer ?
#
loop_
_entity_poly.entity_id
_entity_poly.type
_entity_poly.pdbx_seq_one_letter_code
_entity_poly.pdbx_strand_id
1 'polypeptide(L)'
;MIAATITALLTLGLVGTPAGASPLHDPATQTSLRNLVTAMEWYAAFDGGNRFTGVTERALAGWGWRPTANKYVEITIENDGRAWRATAQDVRAGAREFTYTSATPVNGVSRGSVQLSSPQPPANPPTAGVTIIDVADAIDIDALARALVAAGVSTRAVCEASLAAQGTHLARSTVPDHVLACEAAAAAPNATMRTVLAALMRAGGAVAVQLVALEFVGTGAQPTTPPWVGDPDGPPTPRPTPPSLPDDIWKVVPKAERFARVNQVSPEHARTAVERCLTQLTYAGLDAHKRCDDAPTFYGGRSDTPEATQHDAEAISRHPQWSQLNRKEPANSRDWLRDAPECDGNSREIHCDEFPFASTRQGGASASPPVSLKLISRADNAAQGSKLAMFYATCGISDGDTFLVVPLPEVPGIPRESQAPTLAVCNGR
;
A
#
# COMPACT_ATOMS: atom_id res chain seq x y z
N MET A 1 -33.80 -40.80 -31.68
CA MET A 1 -32.66 -41.56 -32.25
C MET A 1 -31.66 -40.55 -32.80
N ILE A 2 -30.66 -40.16 -32.02
CA ILE A 2 -29.57 -39.28 -32.46
C ILE A 2 -28.28 -40.00 -32.10
N ALA A 3 -27.47 -40.25 -33.11
CA ALA A 3 -26.32 -41.14 -33.09
C ALA A 3 -25.14 -40.53 -32.31
N ALA A 4 -24.59 -41.32 -31.40
CA ALA A 4 -23.37 -41.02 -30.66
C ALA A 4 -22.14 -41.17 -31.58
N THR A 5 -21.31 -40.13 -31.67
CA THR A 5 -20.03 -40.17 -32.39
C THR A 5 -18.92 -40.33 -31.35
N ILE A 6 -18.26 -41.48 -31.36
CA ILE A 6 -17.13 -41.81 -30.48
C ILE A 6 -15.86 -41.29 -31.16
N THR A 7 -15.28 -40.23 -30.61
CA THR A 7 -13.97 -39.72 -31.03
C THR A 7 -12.88 -40.44 -30.25
N ALA A 8 -12.09 -41.26 -30.95
CA ALA A 8 -10.92 -41.93 -30.39
C ALA A 8 -9.82 -40.91 -30.04
N LEU A 9 -9.49 -40.80 -28.75
CA LEU A 9 -8.37 -39.99 -28.27
C LEU A 9 -7.06 -40.70 -28.64
N LEU A 10 -6.25 -40.06 -29.49
CA LEU A 10 -4.89 -40.48 -29.82
C LEU A 10 -3.99 -40.19 -28.60
N THR A 11 -3.56 -41.23 -27.90
CA THR A 11 -2.56 -41.15 -26.83
C THR A 11 -1.18 -40.86 -27.45
N LEU A 12 -0.83 -39.58 -27.55
CA LEU A 12 0.55 -39.14 -27.82
C LEU A 12 1.47 -39.63 -26.69
N GLY A 13 2.40 -40.51 -27.05
CA GLY A 13 3.41 -41.01 -26.13
C GLY A 13 4.22 -39.87 -25.51
N LEU A 14 4.32 -39.89 -24.18
CA LEU A 14 5.20 -39.03 -23.40
C LEU A 14 6.64 -39.24 -23.87
N VAL A 15 7.13 -38.34 -24.72
CA VAL A 15 8.55 -38.20 -24.97
C VAL A 15 9.16 -37.72 -23.66
N GLY A 16 9.84 -38.61 -22.95
CA GLY A 16 10.56 -38.25 -21.72
C GLY A 16 11.53 -37.12 -22.04
N THR A 17 11.23 -35.91 -21.57
CA THR A 17 12.16 -34.80 -21.66
C THR A 17 13.45 -35.23 -20.98
N PRO A 18 14.61 -35.20 -21.68
CA PRO A 18 15.88 -35.54 -21.06
C PRO A 18 16.05 -34.70 -19.80
N ALA A 19 16.60 -35.29 -18.74
CA ALA A 19 16.86 -34.60 -17.47
C ALA A 19 17.63 -33.30 -17.77
N GLY A 20 16.90 -32.19 -17.80
CA GLY A 20 17.45 -30.91 -18.23
C GLY A 20 18.58 -30.54 -17.29
N ALA A 21 19.77 -30.33 -17.85
CA ALA A 21 20.89 -29.80 -17.09
C ALA A 21 20.40 -28.53 -16.38
N SER A 22 20.61 -28.47 -15.06
CA SER A 22 20.27 -27.26 -14.31
C SER A 22 20.96 -26.06 -14.95
N PRO A 23 20.29 -24.92 -15.12
CA PRO A 23 20.90 -23.72 -15.69
C PRO A 23 22.22 -23.39 -14.98
N LEU A 24 23.26 -23.04 -15.75
CA LEU A 24 24.61 -22.81 -15.23
C LEU A 24 24.68 -21.72 -14.14
N HIS A 25 23.70 -20.83 -14.10
CA HIS A 25 23.60 -19.74 -13.12
C HIS A 25 22.96 -20.13 -11.78
N ASP A 26 22.26 -21.26 -11.70
CA ASP A 26 21.58 -21.67 -10.47
C ASP A 26 22.55 -21.89 -9.28
N PRO A 27 23.71 -22.57 -9.43
CA PRO A 27 24.68 -22.70 -8.33
C PRO A 27 25.21 -21.34 -7.85
N ALA A 28 25.38 -20.38 -8.76
CA ALA A 28 25.85 -19.03 -8.44
C ALA A 28 24.79 -18.22 -7.68
N THR A 29 23.50 -18.39 -8.02
CA THR A 29 22.38 -17.79 -7.29
C THR A 29 22.26 -18.40 -5.89
N GLN A 30 22.29 -19.73 -5.78
CA GLN A 30 22.23 -20.42 -4.49
C GLN A 30 23.38 -20.02 -3.56
N THR A 31 24.60 -19.90 -4.09
CA THR A 31 25.78 -19.48 -3.33
C THR A 31 25.66 -18.02 -2.86
N SER A 32 25.17 -17.13 -3.73
CA SER A 32 24.91 -15.73 -3.39
C SER A 32 23.92 -15.60 -2.24
N LEU A 33 22.88 -16.44 -2.22
CA LEU A 33 21.87 -16.42 -1.18
C LEU A 33 22.42 -16.98 0.14
N ARG A 34 23.32 -17.98 0.13
CA ARG A 34 24.04 -18.42 1.34
C ARG A 34 24.91 -17.31 1.92
N ASN A 35 25.62 -16.57 1.07
CA ASN A 35 26.42 -15.43 1.51
C ASN A 35 25.54 -14.30 2.09
N LEU A 36 24.33 -14.10 1.52
CA LEU A 36 23.36 -13.15 2.08
C LEU A 36 22.98 -13.56 3.51
N VAL A 37 22.73 -14.85 3.73
CA VAL A 37 22.37 -15.36 5.06
C VAL A 37 23.43 -14.99 6.08
N THR A 38 24.70 -15.26 5.77
CA THR A 38 25.80 -14.86 6.64
C THR A 38 25.78 -13.35 6.89
N ALA A 39 25.73 -12.51 5.84
CA ALA A 39 25.73 -11.05 5.99
C ALA A 39 24.55 -10.51 6.82
N MET A 40 23.35 -11.07 6.68
CA MET A 40 22.17 -10.70 7.47
C MET A 40 22.37 -11.00 8.96
N GLU A 41 22.90 -12.17 9.30
CA GLU A 41 23.16 -12.55 10.70
C GLU A 41 24.24 -11.66 11.32
N TRP A 42 25.30 -11.33 10.58
CA TRP A 42 26.31 -10.38 11.04
C TRP A 42 25.72 -8.97 11.23
N TYR A 43 24.93 -8.49 10.28
CA TYR A 43 24.23 -7.21 10.42
C TYR A 43 23.40 -7.19 11.70
N ALA A 44 22.56 -8.20 11.95
CA ALA A 44 21.74 -8.24 13.14
C ALA A 44 22.57 -8.27 14.43
N ALA A 45 23.64 -9.06 14.47
CA ALA A 45 24.47 -9.21 15.67
C ALA A 45 25.26 -7.93 16.02
N PHE A 46 25.74 -7.18 15.03
CA PHE A 46 26.68 -6.08 15.24
C PHE A 46 26.09 -4.68 15.01
N ASP A 47 25.20 -4.52 14.04
CA ASP A 47 24.65 -3.21 13.66
C ASP A 47 23.15 -3.07 14.02
N GLY A 48 22.40 -4.16 13.92
CA GLY A 48 20.95 -4.18 14.05
C GLY A 48 20.41 -4.43 15.46
N GLY A 49 21.29 -4.55 16.47
CA GLY A 49 20.86 -4.76 17.86
C GLY A 49 20.05 -6.04 18.08
N ASN A 50 20.49 -7.14 17.45
CA ASN A 50 19.79 -8.43 17.34
C ASN A 50 18.46 -8.37 16.58
N ARG A 51 18.30 -7.40 15.68
CA ARG A 51 17.18 -7.31 14.75
C ARG A 51 17.67 -7.07 13.33
N PHE A 52 16.83 -7.43 12.37
CA PHE A 52 17.05 -7.22 10.94
C PHE A 52 16.39 -5.92 10.42
N THR A 53 15.74 -5.13 11.28
CA THR A 53 15.11 -3.85 10.91
C THR A 53 16.14 -2.82 10.44
N GLY A 54 15.80 -2.00 9.45
CA GLY A 54 16.68 -0.93 8.95
C GLY A 54 17.86 -1.42 8.11
N VAL A 55 17.88 -2.71 7.75
CA VAL A 55 18.89 -3.26 6.87
C VAL A 55 18.79 -2.63 5.48
N THR A 56 19.95 -2.30 4.90
CA THR A 56 20.05 -1.76 3.54
C THR A 56 21.02 -2.58 2.72
N GLU A 57 20.93 -2.51 1.39
CA GLU A 57 21.92 -3.14 0.50
C GLU A 57 23.34 -2.66 0.83
N ARG A 58 23.50 -1.37 1.14
CA ARG A 58 24.79 -0.78 1.54
C ARG A 58 25.30 -1.40 2.85
N ALA A 59 24.43 -1.62 3.84
CA ALA A 59 24.82 -2.26 5.09
C ALA A 59 25.28 -3.70 4.84
N LEU A 60 24.55 -4.47 4.04
CA LEU A 60 24.92 -5.85 3.69
C LEU A 60 26.22 -5.93 2.89
N ALA A 61 26.51 -4.92 2.06
CA ALA A 61 27.78 -4.78 1.37
C ALA A 61 28.95 -4.58 2.36
N GLY A 62 28.73 -3.91 3.49
CA GLY A 62 29.68 -3.82 4.59
C GLY A 62 30.01 -5.18 5.21
N TRP A 63 29.04 -6.10 5.19
CA TRP A 63 29.16 -7.49 5.67
C TRP A 63 29.51 -8.48 4.55
N GLY A 64 30.09 -8.00 3.44
CA GLY A 64 30.67 -8.84 2.39
C GLY A 64 29.66 -9.41 1.39
N TRP A 65 28.40 -8.99 1.42
CA TRP A 65 27.41 -9.42 0.45
C TRP A 65 27.02 -8.31 -0.53
N ARG A 66 27.07 -8.61 -1.83
CA ARG A 66 26.51 -7.75 -2.88
C ARG A 66 25.74 -8.60 -3.88
N PRO A 67 24.57 -8.15 -4.37
CA PRO A 67 23.92 -8.78 -5.50
C PRO A 67 24.83 -8.70 -6.73
N THR A 68 24.86 -9.75 -7.54
CA THR A 68 25.50 -9.65 -8.87
C THR A 68 24.54 -8.99 -9.86
N ALA A 69 25.06 -8.31 -10.88
CA ALA A 69 24.29 -7.53 -11.85
C ALA A 69 23.13 -8.26 -12.57
N ASN A 70 23.08 -9.60 -12.53
CA ASN A 70 22.03 -10.42 -13.16
C ASN A 70 21.12 -11.11 -12.14
N LYS A 71 21.17 -10.76 -10.86
CA LYS A 71 20.33 -11.38 -9.82
C LYS A 71 19.27 -10.40 -9.35
N TYR A 72 18.04 -10.90 -9.30
CA TYR A 72 16.98 -10.31 -8.51
C TYR A 72 17.01 -10.96 -7.12
N VAL A 73 16.96 -10.14 -6.08
CA VAL A 73 16.89 -10.59 -4.69
C VAL A 73 15.80 -9.80 -3.99
N GLU A 74 14.86 -10.51 -3.38
CA GLU A 74 13.86 -9.92 -2.48
C GLU A 74 14.18 -10.37 -1.06
N ILE A 75 14.28 -9.42 -0.14
CA ILE A 75 14.49 -9.66 1.29
C ILE A 75 13.24 -9.16 2.00
N THR A 76 12.59 -10.01 2.79
CA THR A 76 11.46 -9.64 3.62
C THR A 76 11.86 -9.77 5.09
N ILE A 77 11.79 -8.67 5.84
CA ILE A 77 12.02 -8.65 7.29
C ILE A 77 10.69 -8.88 7.98
N GLU A 78 10.61 -9.90 8.82
CA GLU A 78 9.38 -10.40 9.43
C GLU A 78 9.46 -10.30 10.96
N ASN A 79 8.32 -10.42 11.64
CA ASN A 79 8.22 -10.49 13.11
C ASN A 79 8.97 -9.35 13.81
N ASP A 80 8.68 -8.11 13.41
CA ASP A 80 9.27 -6.87 13.93
C ASP A 80 10.81 -6.88 13.93
N GLY A 81 11.38 -7.43 12.86
CA GLY A 81 12.81 -7.57 12.68
C GLY A 81 13.46 -8.75 13.38
N ARG A 82 12.69 -9.70 13.94
CA ARG A 82 13.26 -10.90 14.57
C ARG A 82 13.42 -12.07 13.62
N ALA A 83 12.79 -12.00 12.46
CA ALA A 83 12.88 -13.00 11.42
C ALA A 83 13.08 -12.31 10.07
N TRP A 84 13.49 -13.09 9.08
CA TRP A 84 13.56 -12.65 7.70
C TRP A 84 13.51 -13.84 6.77
N ARG A 85 13.13 -13.58 5.53
CA ARG A 85 13.25 -14.50 4.42
C ARG A 85 13.85 -13.78 3.23
N ALA A 86 14.37 -14.54 2.29
CA ALA A 86 14.74 -13.99 1.01
C ALA A 86 14.47 -14.96 -0.12
N THR A 87 14.17 -14.42 -1.28
CA THR A 87 14.21 -15.15 -2.54
C THR A 87 15.25 -14.55 -3.47
N ALA A 88 15.85 -15.40 -4.31
CA ALA A 88 16.83 -14.99 -5.28
C ALA A 88 16.67 -15.79 -6.57
N GLN A 89 16.69 -15.09 -7.70
CA GLN A 89 16.60 -15.68 -9.03
C GLN A 89 17.51 -14.91 -9.99
N ASP A 90 18.15 -15.62 -10.92
CA ASP A 90 18.83 -14.95 -12.03
C ASP A 90 17.79 -14.45 -13.04
N VAL A 91 17.96 -13.25 -13.59
CA VAL A 91 16.95 -12.68 -14.51
C VAL A 91 16.92 -13.38 -15.87
N ARG A 92 17.96 -14.16 -16.21
CA ARG A 92 18.06 -14.85 -17.51
C ARG A 92 17.09 -16.02 -17.62
N ALA A 93 16.53 -16.20 -18.82
CA ALA A 93 15.53 -17.22 -19.13
C ALA A 93 15.91 -18.62 -18.60
N GLY A 94 14.93 -19.30 -18.00
CA GLY A 94 15.08 -20.66 -17.45
C GLY A 94 15.74 -20.73 -16.08
N ALA A 95 16.18 -19.60 -15.49
CA ALA A 95 16.63 -19.54 -14.11
C ALA A 95 15.57 -20.02 -13.13
N ARG A 96 16.02 -20.73 -12.11
CA ARG A 96 15.15 -21.10 -11.00
C ARG A 96 15.32 -20.18 -9.81
N GLU A 97 14.25 -19.99 -9.07
CA GLU A 97 14.25 -19.27 -7.82
C GLU A 97 14.69 -20.16 -6.67
N PHE A 98 15.49 -19.58 -5.77
CA PHE A 98 15.87 -20.14 -4.49
C PHE A 98 15.29 -19.31 -3.35
N THR A 99 14.92 -19.95 -2.26
CA THR A 99 14.38 -19.30 -1.06
C THR A 99 15.21 -19.67 0.17
N TYR A 100 15.29 -18.72 1.11
CA TYR A 100 15.76 -18.90 2.47
C TYR A 100 14.72 -18.32 3.44
N THR A 101 14.61 -18.89 4.64
CA THR A 101 13.81 -18.35 5.74
C THR A 101 14.49 -18.61 7.08
N SER A 102 14.51 -17.61 7.97
CA SER A 102 15.09 -17.72 9.31
C SER A 102 14.09 -18.18 10.37
N ALA A 103 12.79 -18.25 10.06
CA ALA A 103 11.75 -18.64 11.02
C ALA A 103 10.75 -19.63 10.44
N THR A 104 9.75 -19.13 9.70
CA THR A 104 8.62 -19.95 9.23
C THR A 104 8.91 -20.55 7.85
N PRO A 105 8.64 -21.84 7.63
CA PRO A 105 8.76 -22.43 6.29
C PRO A 105 7.97 -21.65 5.23
N VAL A 106 8.57 -21.44 4.07
CA VAL A 106 7.98 -20.67 2.96
C VAL A 106 8.46 -21.23 1.63
N ASN A 107 7.59 -21.25 0.62
CA ASN A 107 7.90 -21.79 -0.71
C ASN A 107 8.47 -23.22 -0.65
N GLY A 108 7.93 -24.08 0.23
CA GLY A 108 8.42 -25.43 0.43
C GLY A 108 9.81 -25.53 1.06
N VAL A 109 10.40 -24.41 1.50
CA VAL A 109 11.73 -24.37 2.12
C VAL A 109 11.63 -24.35 3.64
N SER A 110 12.38 -25.25 4.28
CA SER A 110 12.50 -25.31 5.74
C SER A 110 13.44 -24.24 6.29
N ARG A 111 13.19 -23.84 7.54
CA ARG A 111 14.00 -22.89 8.30
C ARG A 111 15.51 -23.18 8.21
N GLY A 112 16.29 -22.12 8.02
CA GLY A 112 17.75 -22.16 8.13
C GLY A 112 18.47 -22.76 6.93
N SER A 113 17.78 -22.98 5.81
CA SER A 113 18.37 -23.57 4.60
C SER A 113 18.03 -22.79 3.35
N VAL A 114 18.98 -22.76 2.40
CA VAL A 114 18.75 -22.24 1.05
C VAL A 114 18.34 -23.40 0.15
N GLN A 115 17.09 -23.41 -0.30
CA GLN A 115 16.54 -24.48 -1.12
C GLN A 115 15.83 -23.92 -2.36
N LEU A 116 15.56 -24.79 -3.33
CA LEU A 116 14.78 -24.46 -4.52
C LEU A 116 13.35 -24.11 -4.10
N SER A 117 12.83 -22.98 -4.57
CA SER A 117 11.47 -22.54 -4.26
C SER A 117 10.43 -23.50 -4.84
N SER A 118 9.35 -23.75 -4.12
CA SER A 118 8.23 -24.57 -4.57
C SER A 118 6.91 -23.93 -4.12
N PRO A 119 6.04 -23.50 -5.05
CA PRO A 119 6.21 -23.58 -6.51
C PRO A 119 7.31 -22.62 -7.03
N GLN A 120 7.81 -22.89 -8.23
CA GLN A 120 8.63 -21.93 -8.96
C GLN A 120 7.74 -20.81 -9.50
N PRO A 121 8.21 -19.54 -9.50
CA PRO A 121 7.44 -18.45 -10.08
C PRO A 121 7.20 -18.69 -11.58
N PRO A 122 6.03 -18.29 -12.11
CA PRO A 122 5.64 -18.57 -13.50
C PRO A 122 6.49 -17.80 -14.53
N ALA A 123 7.15 -16.72 -14.10
CA ALA A 123 8.03 -15.91 -14.92
C ALA A 123 9.27 -15.50 -14.14
N ASN A 124 10.35 -15.27 -14.88
CA ASN A 124 11.53 -14.65 -14.31
C ASN A 124 11.25 -13.18 -13.96
N PRO A 125 11.92 -12.64 -12.93
CA PRO A 125 11.89 -11.22 -12.65
C PRO A 125 12.44 -10.42 -13.85
N PRO A 126 11.82 -9.30 -14.22
CA PRO A 126 12.18 -8.54 -15.40
C PRO A 126 13.48 -7.74 -15.22
N THR A 127 13.89 -7.47 -13.98
CA THR A 127 15.02 -6.60 -13.65
C THR A 127 15.84 -7.16 -12.49
N ALA A 128 17.17 -7.06 -12.60
CA ALA A 128 18.08 -7.38 -11.52
C ALA A 128 18.08 -6.26 -10.47
N GLY A 129 18.42 -6.59 -9.23
CA GLY A 129 18.43 -5.63 -8.12
C GLY A 129 18.08 -6.29 -6.80
N VAL A 130 18.08 -5.48 -5.74
CA VAL A 130 17.71 -5.89 -4.39
C VAL A 130 16.50 -5.08 -3.96
N THR A 131 15.45 -5.77 -3.53
CA THR A 131 14.32 -5.16 -2.86
C THR A 131 14.33 -5.63 -1.42
N ILE A 132 14.28 -4.67 -0.48
CA ILE A 132 14.20 -4.97 0.95
C ILE A 132 12.85 -4.45 1.43
N ILE A 133 12.05 -5.33 1.99
CA ILE A 133 10.70 -5.08 2.49
C ILE A 133 10.74 -5.29 4.00
N ASP A 134 10.55 -4.24 4.79
CA ASP A 134 10.35 -4.38 6.23
C ASP A 134 8.85 -4.50 6.53
N VAL A 135 8.42 -5.66 7.02
CA VAL A 135 6.99 -5.90 7.34
C VAL A 135 6.55 -5.05 8.53
N ALA A 136 7.47 -4.55 9.38
CA ALA A 136 7.10 -3.57 10.39
C ALA A 136 6.59 -2.26 9.77
N ASP A 137 7.06 -1.94 8.57
CA ASP A 137 6.65 -0.76 7.82
C ASP A 137 5.64 -1.09 6.71
N ALA A 138 5.27 -2.36 6.52
CA ALA A 138 4.30 -2.85 5.55
C ALA A 138 3.11 -3.58 6.22
N ILE A 139 2.20 -4.12 5.42
CA ILE A 139 1.10 -4.93 5.92
C ILE A 139 1.58 -6.33 6.32
N ASP A 140 1.15 -6.82 7.49
CA ASP A 140 1.48 -8.17 7.95
C ASP A 140 0.64 -9.22 7.21
N ILE A 141 1.21 -9.76 6.14
CA ILE A 141 0.52 -10.76 5.29
C ILE A 141 0.20 -12.06 6.04
N ASP A 142 0.93 -12.40 7.11
CA ASP A 142 0.69 -13.61 7.88
C ASP A 142 -0.51 -13.41 8.81
N ALA A 143 -0.59 -12.25 9.47
CA ALA A 143 -1.77 -11.86 10.25
C ALA A 143 -3.01 -11.73 9.35
N LEU A 144 -2.86 -11.08 8.19
CA LEU A 144 -3.92 -10.95 7.20
C LEU A 144 -4.39 -12.32 6.70
N ALA A 145 -3.47 -13.22 6.34
CA ALA A 145 -3.82 -14.57 5.90
C ALA A 145 -4.65 -15.32 6.94
N ARG A 146 -4.26 -15.24 8.23
CA ARG A 146 -5.02 -15.86 9.33
C ARG A 146 -6.41 -15.24 9.47
N ALA A 147 -6.52 -13.92 9.41
CA ALA A 147 -7.79 -13.21 9.50
C ALA A 147 -8.74 -13.59 8.35
N LEU A 148 -8.25 -13.63 7.11
CA LEU A 148 -9.04 -14.02 5.94
C LEU A 148 -9.51 -15.48 6.02
N VAL A 149 -8.65 -16.40 6.44
CA VAL A 149 -9.02 -17.82 6.64
C VAL A 149 -10.07 -17.96 7.74
N ALA A 150 -9.90 -17.26 8.87
CA ALA A 150 -10.87 -17.27 9.97
C ALA A 150 -12.23 -16.69 9.55
N ALA A 151 -12.25 -15.72 8.65
CA ALA A 151 -13.45 -15.15 8.06
C ALA A 151 -14.06 -15.99 6.92
N GLY A 152 -13.45 -17.13 6.56
CA GLY A 152 -13.94 -17.98 5.47
C GLY A 152 -13.79 -17.38 4.08
N VAL A 153 -12.91 -16.37 3.91
CA VAL A 153 -12.63 -15.76 2.60
C VAL A 153 -11.85 -16.75 1.74
N SER A 154 -12.33 -17.01 0.53
CA SER A 154 -11.64 -17.88 -0.42
C SER A 154 -10.47 -17.17 -1.10
N THR A 155 -9.45 -17.92 -1.54
CA THR A 155 -8.34 -17.38 -2.34
C THR A 155 -8.82 -16.71 -3.63
N ARG A 156 -9.89 -17.25 -4.24
CA ARG A 156 -10.54 -16.66 -5.42
C ARG A 156 -11.11 -15.27 -5.11
N ALA A 157 -11.83 -15.11 -4.00
CA ALA A 157 -12.39 -13.82 -3.60
C ALA A 157 -11.30 -12.76 -3.37
N VAL A 158 -10.13 -13.17 -2.86
CA VAL A 158 -8.96 -12.28 -2.73
C VAL A 158 -8.45 -11.83 -4.10
N CYS A 159 -8.34 -12.73 -5.07
CA CYS A 159 -7.91 -12.36 -6.42
C CYS A 159 -8.92 -11.45 -7.12
N GLU A 160 -10.22 -11.72 -6.97
CA GLU A 160 -11.28 -10.87 -7.49
C GLU A 160 -11.26 -9.47 -6.86
N ALA A 161 -11.11 -9.36 -5.54
CA ALA A 161 -10.99 -8.06 -4.86
C ALA A 161 -9.73 -7.28 -5.29
N SER A 162 -8.63 -7.99 -5.61
CA SER A 162 -7.39 -7.35 -6.05
C SER A 162 -7.51 -6.65 -7.42
N LEU A 163 -8.54 -6.93 -8.22
CA LEU A 163 -8.81 -6.24 -9.49
C LEU A 163 -9.13 -4.75 -9.30
N ALA A 164 -9.62 -4.35 -8.12
CA ALA A 164 -9.93 -2.94 -7.84
C ALA A 164 -8.66 -2.08 -7.70
N ALA A 165 -7.51 -2.69 -7.47
CA ALA A 165 -6.25 -1.99 -7.36
C ALA A 165 -5.63 -1.73 -8.74
N GLN A 166 -5.12 -0.52 -8.93
CA GLN A 166 -4.24 -0.25 -10.07
C GLN A 166 -2.95 -1.07 -9.93
N GLY A 167 -2.40 -1.53 -11.05
CA GLY A 167 -1.20 -2.35 -11.06
C GLY A 167 -0.39 -2.20 -12.35
N THR A 168 0.68 -2.98 -12.44
CA THR A 168 1.56 -3.02 -13.60
C THR A 168 1.01 -3.95 -14.68
N HIS A 169 1.43 -3.76 -15.93
CA HIS A 169 1.00 -4.55 -17.09
C HIS A 169 2.22 -5.04 -17.91
N LEU A 170 3.30 -5.41 -17.24
CA LEU A 170 4.54 -5.88 -17.86
C LEU A 170 4.34 -7.19 -18.61
N ALA A 171 3.38 -8.01 -18.21
CA ALA A 171 2.96 -9.21 -18.95
C ALA A 171 2.24 -8.89 -20.27
N ARG A 172 2.02 -7.60 -20.61
CA ARG A 172 1.26 -7.14 -21.79
C ARG A 172 -0.19 -7.66 -21.80
N SER A 173 -0.75 -7.87 -20.62
CA SER A 173 -2.15 -8.23 -20.42
C SER A 173 -2.99 -6.98 -20.13
N THR A 174 -4.29 -7.03 -20.42
CA THR A 174 -5.26 -6.03 -19.94
C THR A 174 -5.57 -6.18 -18.45
N VAL A 175 -5.19 -7.32 -17.88
CA VAL A 175 -5.29 -7.61 -16.44
C VAL A 175 -3.98 -7.22 -15.77
N PRO A 176 -4.01 -6.56 -14.59
CA PRO A 176 -2.79 -6.24 -13.86
C PRO A 176 -1.97 -7.46 -13.48
N ASP A 177 -0.64 -7.33 -13.49
CA ASP A 177 0.32 -8.42 -13.23
C ASP A 177 0.10 -9.08 -11.86
N HIS A 178 -0.32 -8.31 -10.85
CA HIS A 178 -0.60 -8.85 -9.51
C HIS A 178 -1.81 -9.79 -9.50
N VAL A 179 -2.83 -9.51 -10.29
CA VAL A 179 -4.01 -10.38 -10.40
C VAL A 179 -3.64 -11.69 -11.08
N LEU A 180 -2.85 -11.64 -12.16
CA LEU A 180 -2.34 -12.85 -12.82
C LEU A 180 -1.51 -13.71 -11.87
N ALA A 181 -0.64 -13.08 -11.07
CA ALA A 181 0.15 -13.77 -10.05
C ALA A 181 -0.74 -14.39 -8.96
N CYS A 182 -1.80 -13.69 -8.54
CA CYS A 182 -2.78 -14.17 -7.58
C CYS A 182 -3.49 -15.41 -8.08
N GLU A 183 -4.04 -15.37 -9.30
CA GLU A 183 -4.77 -16.49 -9.90
C GLU A 183 -3.88 -17.72 -10.10
N ALA A 184 -2.64 -17.52 -10.57
CA ALA A 184 -1.67 -18.59 -10.71
C ALA A 184 -1.34 -19.24 -9.35
N ALA A 185 -1.14 -18.43 -8.30
CA ALA A 185 -0.89 -18.92 -6.96
C ALA A 185 -2.11 -19.63 -6.35
N ALA A 186 -3.33 -19.14 -6.63
CA ALA A 186 -4.58 -19.74 -6.15
C ALA A 186 -4.90 -21.07 -6.84
N ALA A 187 -4.46 -21.27 -8.09
CA ALA A 187 -4.63 -22.50 -8.85
C ALA A 187 -3.62 -23.61 -8.49
N ALA A 188 -2.59 -23.31 -7.68
CA ALA A 188 -1.58 -24.29 -7.30
C ALA A 188 -2.16 -25.38 -6.38
N PRO A 189 -1.73 -26.66 -6.50
CA PRO A 189 -2.28 -27.78 -5.70
C PRO A 189 -2.15 -27.62 -4.18
N ASN A 190 -1.21 -26.79 -3.72
CA ASN A 190 -0.95 -26.47 -2.32
C ASN A 190 -1.18 -24.98 -2.02
N ALA A 191 -2.07 -24.33 -2.76
CA ALA A 191 -2.41 -22.93 -2.55
C ALA A 191 -2.91 -22.71 -1.11
N THR A 192 -2.30 -21.75 -0.43
CA THR A 192 -2.74 -21.22 0.85
C THR A 192 -3.06 -19.73 0.71
N MET A 193 -3.84 -19.17 1.64
CA MET A 193 -4.10 -17.73 1.65
C MET A 193 -2.80 -16.92 1.70
N ARG A 194 -1.84 -17.37 2.51
CA ARG A 194 -0.51 -16.76 2.63
C ARG A 194 0.25 -16.75 1.31
N THR A 195 0.28 -17.87 0.57
CA THR A 195 1.00 -17.94 -0.72
C THR A 195 0.36 -17.05 -1.77
N VAL A 196 -0.96 -16.87 -1.72
CA VAL A 196 -1.69 -15.96 -2.61
C VAL A 196 -1.36 -14.49 -2.32
N LEU A 197 -1.42 -14.07 -1.05
CA LEU A 197 -1.04 -12.70 -0.65
C LEU A 197 0.43 -12.41 -0.95
N ALA A 198 1.32 -13.38 -0.73
CA ALA A 198 2.74 -13.23 -1.07
C ALA A 198 2.95 -13.06 -2.58
N ALA A 199 2.22 -13.80 -3.42
CA ALA A 199 2.28 -13.65 -4.87
C ALA A 199 1.79 -12.28 -5.34
N LEU A 200 0.70 -11.77 -4.75
CA LEU A 200 0.21 -10.40 -4.98
C LEU A 200 1.29 -9.36 -4.67
N MET A 201 1.85 -9.38 -3.46
CA MET A 201 2.89 -8.44 -3.03
C MET A 201 4.07 -8.43 -3.99
N ARG A 202 4.58 -9.62 -4.32
CA ARG A 202 5.77 -9.79 -5.16
C ARG A 202 5.58 -9.29 -6.59
N ALA A 203 4.37 -9.39 -7.13
CA ALA A 203 4.01 -8.84 -8.43
C ALA A 203 3.74 -7.31 -8.39
N GLY A 204 4.17 -6.62 -7.33
CA GLY A 204 3.97 -5.18 -7.15
C GLY A 204 2.58 -4.82 -6.63
N GLY A 205 1.77 -5.80 -6.21
CA GLY A 205 0.41 -5.63 -5.72
C GLY A 205 0.31 -5.18 -4.26
N ALA A 206 1.23 -4.34 -3.75
CA ALA A 206 1.19 -3.88 -2.37
C ALA A 206 -0.12 -3.15 -2.03
N VAL A 207 -0.55 -2.26 -2.94
CA VAL A 207 -1.84 -1.57 -2.87
C VAL A 207 -3.01 -2.56 -2.92
N ALA A 208 -2.92 -3.59 -3.78
CA ALA A 208 -3.93 -4.64 -3.85
C ALA A 208 -4.08 -5.38 -2.51
N VAL A 209 -2.98 -5.73 -1.84
CA VAL A 209 -3.04 -6.40 -0.54
C VAL A 209 -3.62 -5.48 0.55
N GLN A 210 -3.28 -4.19 0.54
CA GLN A 210 -3.87 -3.20 1.45
C GLN A 210 -5.39 -3.08 1.22
N LEU A 211 -5.84 -3.02 -0.04
CA LEU A 211 -7.26 -2.99 -0.38
C LEU A 211 -7.98 -4.28 0.04
N VAL A 212 -7.39 -5.45 -0.16
CA VAL A 212 -7.92 -6.74 0.31
C VAL A 212 -8.09 -6.73 1.84
N ALA A 213 -7.10 -6.24 2.57
CA ALA A 213 -7.19 -6.15 4.03
C ALA A 213 -8.30 -5.20 4.47
N LEU A 214 -8.42 -4.06 3.79
CA LEU A 214 -9.44 -3.07 4.11
C LEU A 214 -10.86 -3.59 3.82
N GLU A 215 -11.03 -4.27 2.69
CA GLU A 215 -12.30 -4.86 2.23
C GLU A 215 -12.81 -5.95 3.19
N PHE A 216 -11.94 -6.92 3.51
CA PHE A 216 -12.38 -8.14 4.18
C PHE A 216 -12.16 -8.14 5.68
N VAL A 217 -11.20 -7.36 6.18
CA VAL A 217 -10.90 -7.31 7.61
C VAL A 217 -11.44 -6.03 8.21
N GLY A 218 -11.38 -4.89 7.52
CA GLY A 218 -11.93 -3.62 7.99
C GLY A 218 -11.51 -3.33 9.44
N THR A 219 -12.49 -3.24 10.34
CA THR A 219 -12.34 -3.08 11.82
C THR A 219 -12.18 -4.39 12.60
N GLY A 220 -12.43 -5.55 11.98
CA GLY A 220 -12.38 -6.86 12.62
C GLY A 220 -13.48 -7.85 12.17
N ALA A 221 -13.02 -9.05 11.79
CA ALA A 221 -13.60 -10.40 11.76
C ALA A 221 -15.04 -10.71 11.27
N GLN A 222 -15.87 -9.75 10.86
CA GLN A 222 -17.17 -10.07 10.25
C GLN A 222 -17.20 -9.69 8.78
N PRO A 223 -17.12 -10.66 7.85
CA PRO A 223 -17.38 -10.39 6.44
C PRO A 223 -18.85 -10.00 6.32
N THR A 224 -19.10 -8.72 6.10
CA THR A 224 -20.39 -8.29 5.57
C THR A 224 -20.24 -8.25 4.06
N THR A 225 -21.21 -8.78 3.32
CA THR A 225 -21.33 -8.43 1.90
C THR A 225 -21.30 -6.90 1.86
N PRO A 226 -20.32 -6.29 1.18
CA PRO A 226 -20.13 -4.88 1.37
C PRO A 226 -21.39 -4.16 0.91
N PRO A 227 -21.99 -3.27 1.73
CA PRO A 227 -23.24 -2.59 1.38
C PRO A 227 -23.11 -1.72 0.12
N TRP A 228 -21.88 -1.49 -0.35
CA TRP A 228 -21.60 -0.79 -1.61
C TRP A 228 -21.58 -1.69 -2.84
N VAL A 229 -21.69 -3.01 -2.70
CA VAL A 229 -22.01 -3.91 -3.81
C VAL A 229 -23.53 -3.82 -4.05
N GLY A 230 -23.99 -2.61 -4.37
CA GLY A 230 -25.33 -2.35 -4.85
C GLY A 230 -25.43 -2.60 -6.35
N ASP A 231 -26.64 -2.41 -6.88
CA ASP A 231 -26.99 -2.46 -8.31
C ASP A 231 -25.84 -1.93 -9.20
N PRO A 232 -25.31 -2.74 -10.15
CA PRO A 232 -24.24 -2.30 -11.05
C PRO A 232 -24.59 -1.05 -11.86
N ASP A 233 -25.88 -0.73 -12.00
CA ASP A 233 -26.38 0.46 -12.69
C ASP A 233 -26.63 1.65 -11.74
N GLY A 234 -26.44 1.47 -10.43
CA GLY A 234 -26.59 2.51 -9.41
C GLY A 234 -25.38 3.44 -9.31
N PRO A 235 -25.55 4.68 -8.80
CA PRO A 235 -24.41 5.54 -8.51
C PRO A 235 -23.49 4.85 -7.48
N PRO A 236 -22.16 4.93 -7.66
CA PRO A 236 -21.23 4.29 -6.74
C PRO A 236 -21.44 4.86 -5.33
N THR A 237 -21.91 4.01 -4.42
CA THR A 237 -22.00 4.38 -3.01
C THR A 237 -20.58 4.44 -2.43
N PRO A 238 -20.22 5.52 -1.72
CA PRO A 238 -18.91 5.63 -1.09
C PRO A 238 -18.65 4.44 -0.17
N ARG A 239 -17.44 3.87 -0.25
CA ARG A 239 -17.03 2.82 0.69
C ARG A 239 -16.92 3.42 2.09
N PRO A 240 -17.59 2.87 3.12
CA PRO A 240 -17.41 3.33 4.48
C PRO A 240 -15.95 3.16 4.87
N THR A 241 -15.38 4.21 5.46
CA THR A 241 -14.08 4.12 6.12
C THR A 241 -14.27 3.33 7.42
N PRO A 242 -13.55 2.22 7.64
CA PRO A 242 -13.61 1.54 8.93
C PRO A 242 -13.18 2.50 10.06
N PRO A 243 -13.88 2.51 11.21
CA PRO A 243 -13.53 3.40 12.33
C PRO A 243 -12.18 3.08 13.00
N SER A 244 -11.64 1.87 12.82
CA SER A 244 -10.31 1.49 13.30
C SER A 244 -9.71 0.39 12.43
N LEU A 245 -8.39 0.25 12.45
CA LEU A 245 -7.65 -0.80 11.76
C LEU A 245 -7.07 -1.81 12.78
N PRO A 246 -7.09 -3.13 12.51
CA PRO A 246 -6.43 -4.12 13.32
C PRO A 246 -4.92 -3.90 13.35
N ASP A 247 -4.38 -3.66 14.55
CA ASP A 247 -2.98 -3.32 14.74
C ASP A 247 -2.03 -4.44 14.30
N ASP A 248 -2.40 -5.70 14.53
CA ASP A 248 -1.58 -6.86 14.16
C ASP A 248 -1.33 -6.96 12.65
N ILE A 249 -2.26 -6.46 11.83
CA ILE A 249 -2.19 -6.42 10.36
C ILE A 249 -1.54 -5.13 9.87
N TRP A 250 -2.02 -3.98 10.35
CA TRP A 250 -1.66 -2.66 9.82
C TRP A 250 -0.48 -1.99 10.53
N LYS A 251 0.02 -2.58 11.62
CA LYS A 251 1.14 -2.06 12.43
C LYS A 251 0.89 -0.61 12.87
N VAL A 252 -0.35 -0.30 13.24
CA VAL A 252 -0.80 1.06 13.58
C VAL A 252 -0.05 1.60 14.79
N VAL A 253 0.02 0.84 15.88
CA VAL A 253 0.62 1.23 17.16
C VAL A 253 2.10 1.58 16.99
N PRO A 254 2.97 0.70 16.46
CA PRO A 254 4.39 1.05 16.29
C PRO A 254 4.59 2.23 15.32
N LYS A 255 3.77 2.37 14.27
CA LYS A 255 3.81 3.54 13.38
C LYS A 255 3.36 4.82 14.10
N ALA A 256 2.29 4.76 14.87
CA ALA A 256 1.78 5.89 15.65
C ALA A 256 2.78 6.34 16.72
N GLU A 257 3.46 5.42 17.40
CA GLU A 257 4.52 5.74 18.37
C GLU A 257 5.72 6.43 17.69
N ARG A 258 6.12 5.93 16.51
CA ARG A 258 7.16 6.57 15.70
C ARG A 258 6.73 7.98 15.27
N PHE A 259 5.52 8.11 14.75
CA PHE A 259 4.93 9.37 14.31
C PHE A 259 4.82 10.38 15.45
N ALA A 260 4.31 9.98 16.61
CA ALA A 260 4.18 10.80 17.81
C ALA A 260 5.54 11.37 18.24
N ARG A 261 6.57 10.52 18.28
CA ARG A 261 7.93 10.91 18.67
C ARG A 261 8.55 11.87 17.68
N VAL A 262 8.45 11.60 16.38
CA VAL A 262 9.07 12.42 15.32
C VAL A 262 8.38 13.78 15.22
N ASN A 263 7.06 13.81 15.28
CA ASN A 263 6.26 15.02 15.06
C ASN A 263 5.85 15.75 16.35
N GLN A 264 6.27 15.24 17.52
CA GLN A 264 5.91 15.78 18.84
C GLN A 264 4.38 15.90 19.05
N VAL A 265 3.64 14.90 18.55
CA VAL A 265 2.18 14.81 18.64
C VAL A 265 1.80 13.85 19.77
N SER A 266 0.64 14.07 20.41
CA SER A 266 0.14 13.13 21.42
C SER A 266 -0.03 11.72 20.82
N PRO A 267 0.18 10.64 21.59
CA PRO A 267 0.01 9.28 21.08
C PRO A 267 -1.39 9.01 20.48
N GLU A 268 -2.43 9.61 21.07
CA GLU A 268 -3.83 9.48 20.60
C GLU A 268 -4.05 10.16 19.24
N HIS A 269 -3.58 11.40 19.08
CA HIS A 269 -3.70 12.13 17.81
C HIS A 269 -2.81 11.49 16.73
N ALA A 270 -1.62 11.01 17.10
CA ALA A 270 -0.74 10.27 16.20
C ALA A 270 -1.40 8.98 15.68
N ARG A 271 -2.06 8.23 16.56
CA ARG A 271 -2.82 7.03 16.17
C ARG A 271 -3.92 7.38 15.18
N THR A 272 -4.72 8.39 15.49
CA THR A 272 -5.81 8.87 14.61
C THR A 272 -5.27 9.29 13.23
N ALA A 273 -4.16 10.03 13.21
CA ALA A 273 -3.51 10.47 11.98
C ALA A 273 -2.97 9.31 11.13
N VAL A 274 -2.30 8.34 11.76
CA VAL A 274 -1.77 7.15 11.09
C VAL A 274 -2.90 6.27 10.54
N GLU A 275 -3.91 5.93 11.34
CA GLU A 275 -5.05 5.12 10.89
C GLU A 275 -5.79 5.77 9.72
N ARG A 276 -6.01 7.09 9.80
CA ARG A 276 -6.66 7.85 8.74
C ARG A 276 -5.83 7.89 7.47
N CYS A 277 -4.53 8.14 7.59
CA CYS A 277 -3.63 8.15 6.45
C CYS A 277 -3.59 6.78 5.75
N LEU A 278 -3.39 5.69 6.50
CA LEU A 278 -3.33 4.34 5.96
C LEU A 278 -4.61 3.99 5.20
N THR A 279 -5.77 4.24 5.81
CA THR A 279 -7.05 3.92 5.19
C THR A 279 -7.31 4.76 3.94
N GLN A 280 -7.09 6.07 4.02
CA GLN A 280 -7.44 7.00 2.94
C GLN A 280 -6.55 6.80 1.72
N LEU A 281 -5.24 6.62 1.91
CA LEU A 281 -4.32 6.37 0.79
C LEU A 281 -4.53 4.99 0.16
N THR A 282 -4.94 4.00 0.95
CA THR A 282 -5.33 2.68 0.41
C THR A 282 -6.50 2.83 -0.56
N TYR A 283 -7.56 3.57 -0.19
CA TYR A 283 -8.69 3.86 -1.09
C TYR A 283 -8.28 4.72 -2.30
N ALA A 284 -7.26 5.57 -2.16
CA ALA A 284 -6.69 6.34 -3.25
C ALA A 284 -5.89 5.49 -4.25
N GLY A 285 -5.71 4.20 -4.00
CA GLY A 285 -4.89 3.32 -4.83
C GLY A 285 -3.39 3.61 -4.70
N LEU A 286 -2.98 4.19 -3.57
CA LEU A 286 -1.58 4.54 -3.28
C LEU A 286 -1.01 3.55 -2.26
N ASP A 287 0.31 3.36 -2.30
CA ASP A 287 1.01 2.56 -1.28
C ASP A 287 1.01 3.32 0.05
N ALA A 288 -0.01 3.06 0.86
CA ALA A 288 -0.30 3.84 2.05
C ALA A 288 0.81 3.73 3.09
N HIS A 289 1.34 2.53 3.28
CA HIS A 289 2.43 2.24 4.20
C HIS A 289 3.67 3.09 3.91
N LYS A 290 4.07 3.16 2.64
CA LYS A 290 5.20 3.99 2.21
C LYS A 290 4.88 5.48 2.26
N ARG A 291 3.73 5.88 1.69
CA ARG A 291 3.40 7.29 1.50
C ARG A 291 3.11 8.02 2.81
N CYS A 292 2.51 7.36 3.80
CA CYS A 292 2.28 7.95 5.12
C CYS A 292 3.58 8.21 5.90
N ASP A 293 4.66 7.49 5.59
CA ASP A 293 5.96 7.65 6.25
C ASP A 293 6.87 8.64 5.51
N ASP A 294 6.80 8.66 4.17
CA ASP A 294 7.76 9.39 3.32
C ASP A 294 7.27 10.73 2.79
N ALA A 295 5.96 10.96 2.69
CA ALA A 295 5.43 12.14 2.01
C ALA A 295 5.10 13.27 2.99
N PRO A 296 5.42 14.54 2.66
CA PRO A 296 4.88 15.68 3.38
C PRO A 296 3.35 15.62 3.38
N THR A 297 2.76 15.71 4.56
CA THR A 297 1.33 15.50 4.76
C THR A 297 0.72 16.65 5.56
N PHE A 298 -0.34 17.21 5.00
CA PHE A 298 -1.22 18.16 5.66
C PHE A 298 -2.41 17.40 6.25
N TYR A 299 -2.45 17.29 7.57
CA TYR A 299 -3.57 16.66 8.28
C TYR A 299 -4.56 17.74 8.70
N GLY A 300 -5.73 17.80 8.06
CA GLY A 300 -6.80 18.74 8.43
C GLY A 300 -7.40 18.38 9.80
N GLY A 301 -7.44 19.33 10.74
CA GLY A 301 -7.85 19.10 12.12
C GLY A 301 -9.30 19.47 12.42
N ARG A 302 -9.92 18.72 13.33
CA ARG A 302 -11.32 18.94 13.77
C ARG A 302 -11.46 19.88 14.95
N SER A 303 -10.39 20.11 15.72
CA SER A 303 -10.45 21.05 16.85
C SER A 303 -10.32 22.51 16.42
N ASP A 304 -9.62 22.79 15.31
CA ASP A 304 -9.27 24.14 14.88
C ASP A 304 -9.85 24.56 13.53
N THR A 305 -10.15 23.60 12.64
CA THR A 305 -10.76 23.86 11.31
C THR A 305 -11.84 22.82 10.95
N PRO A 306 -12.86 22.61 11.82
CA PRO A 306 -13.84 21.54 11.65
C PRO A 306 -14.64 21.60 10.34
N GLU A 307 -15.05 22.78 9.87
CA GLU A 307 -15.90 22.91 8.68
C GLU A 307 -15.11 22.65 7.40
N ALA A 308 -13.91 23.24 7.27
CA ALA A 308 -13.05 23.02 6.11
C ALA A 308 -12.56 21.56 6.07
N THR A 309 -12.14 21.00 7.21
CA THR A 309 -11.74 19.59 7.30
C THR A 309 -12.89 18.63 6.96
N GLN A 310 -14.14 18.96 7.35
CA GLN A 310 -15.30 18.18 6.93
C GLN A 310 -15.49 18.21 5.41
N HIS A 311 -15.37 19.39 4.81
CA HIS A 311 -15.51 19.56 3.36
C HIS A 311 -14.45 18.75 2.60
N ASP A 312 -13.18 18.83 3.01
CA ASP A 312 -12.10 18.05 2.43
C ASP A 312 -12.38 16.54 2.54
N ALA A 313 -12.88 16.08 3.70
CA ALA A 313 -13.21 14.68 3.92
C ALA A 313 -14.34 14.19 2.99
N GLU A 314 -15.37 15.00 2.77
CA GLU A 314 -16.49 14.72 1.85
C GLU A 314 -16.06 14.75 0.39
N ALA A 315 -15.12 15.62 0.03
CA ALA A 315 -14.58 15.71 -1.31
C ALA A 315 -13.70 14.48 -1.63
N ILE A 316 -12.78 14.13 -0.72
CA ILE A 316 -11.89 12.97 -0.86
C ILE A 316 -12.67 11.64 -0.85
N SER A 317 -13.74 11.51 -0.06
CA SER A 317 -14.53 10.28 -0.06
C SER A 317 -15.20 9.99 -1.41
N ARG A 318 -15.51 11.04 -2.20
CA ARG A 318 -16.03 10.95 -3.57
C ARG A 318 -14.91 10.80 -4.62
N HIS A 319 -13.72 11.32 -4.30
CA HIS A 319 -12.56 11.33 -5.19
C HIS A 319 -11.27 10.98 -4.42
N PRO A 320 -11.05 9.70 -4.06
CA PRO A 320 -9.94 9.29 -3.19
C PRO A 320 -8.55 9.75 -3.65
N GLN A 321 -8.33 9.85 -4.97
CA GLN A 321 -7.09 10.35 -5.56
C GLN A 321 -6.74 11.79 -5.17
N TRP A 322 -7.71 12.60 -4.73
CA TRP A 322 -7.45 13.95 -4.21
C TRP A 322 -6.74 13.96 -2.85
N SER A 323 -6.47 12.80 -2.26
CA SER A 323 -5.57 12.66 -1.10
C SER A 323 -4.11 13.01 -1.43
N GLN A 324 -3.73 13.00 -2.72
CA GLN A 324 -2.41 13.38 -3.19
C GLN A 324 -2.55 14.58 -4.15
N LEU A 325 -1.96 15.71 -3.79
CA LEU A 325 -2.04 16.95 -4.55
C LEU A 325 -0.67 17.44 -4.97
N ASN A 326 -0.63 18.29 -6.00
CA ASN A 326 0.58 18.97 -6.45
C ASN A 326 0.43 20.47 -6.19
N ARG A 327 1.40 21.07 -5.49
CA ARG A 327 1.41 22.51 -5.25
C ARG A 327 1.44 23.28 -6.58
N LYS A 328 0.72 24.40 -6.63
CA LYS A 328 0.68 25.34 -7.75
C LYS A 328 0.97 26.76 -7.28
N GLU A 329 1.98 27.39 -7.86
CA GLU A 329 2.35 28.79 -7.61
C GLU A 329 2.61 29.56 -8.92
N PRO A 330 1.88 30.66 -9.21
CA PRO A 330 0.79 31.23 -8.43
C PRO A 330 -0.45 30.31 -8.37
N ALA A 331 -1.27 30.48 -7.33
CA ALA A 331 -2.53 29.75 -7.17
C ALA A 331 -3.49 30.04 -8.35
N ASN A 332 -4.44 29.13 -8.59
CA ASN A 332 -5.49 29.34 -9.59
C ASN A 332 -6.34 30.58 -9.24
N SER A 333 -6.85 31.28 -10.26
CA SER A 333 -7.82 32.35 -10.02
C SER A 333 -9.10 31.76 -9.40
N ARG A 334 -9.69 32.52 -8.48
CA ARG A 334 -10.95 32.21 -7.80
C ARG A 334 -12.12 33.10 -8.27
N ASP A 335 -11.92 33.92 -9.31
CA ASP A 335 -12.94 34.84 -9.82
C ASP A 335 -14.21 34.11 -10.30
N TRP A 336 -14.04 32.90 -10.80
CA TRP A 336 -15.10 32.03 -11.29
C TRP A 336 -16.05 31.53 -10.19
N LEU A 337 -15.62 31.54 -8.91
CA LEU A 337 -16.48 31.15 -7.79
C LEU A 337 -17.69 32.07 -7.62
N ARG A 338 -17.64 33.30 -8.14
CA ARG A 338 -18.77 34.24 -8.09
C ARG A 338 -19.97 33.78 -8.91
N ASP A 339 -19.72 32.97 -9.93
CA ASP A 339 -20.73 32.49 -10.88
C ASP A 339 -21.10 31.02 -10.62
N ALA A 340 -20.49 30.38 -9.61
CA ALA A 340 -20.76 28.99 -9.26
C ALA A 340 -21.99 28.91 -8.32
N PRO A 341 -23.04 28.14 -8.69
CA PRO A 341 -24.28 28.08 -7.91
C PRO A 341 -24.09 27.51 -6.50
N GLU A 342 -23.11 26.62 -6.29
CA GLU A 342 -22.75 26.10 -4.97
C GLU A 342 -22.20 27.19 -4.03
N CYS A 343 -21.79 28.33 -4.58
CA CYS A 343 -21.31 29.50 -3.86
C CYS A 343 -22.39 30.58 -3.66
N ASP A 344 -23.64 30.33 -4.05
CA ASP A 344 -24.75 31.27 -3.84
C ASP A 344 -25.02 31.45 -2.33
N GLY A 345 -24.61 32.61 -1.80
CA GLY A 345 -24.64 32.90 -0.36
C GLY A 345 -23.28 33.25 0.23
N ASN A 346 -22.21 33.24 -0.58
CA ASN A 346 -20.91 33.77 -0.21
C ASN A 346 -21.03 35.23 0.30
N SER A 347 -20.51 35.49 1.50
CA SER A 347 -20.69 36.74 2.25
C SER A 347 -19.41 37.12 3.00
N ARG A 348 -19.50 38.08 3.94
CA ARG A 348 -18.36 38.46 4.79
C ARG A 348 -18.10 37.46 5.90
N GLU A 349 -19.08 36.64 6.25
CA GLU A 349 -19.05 35.66 7.35
C GLU A 349 -18.98 34.23 6.82
N ILE A 350 -19.44 33.99 5.59
CA ILE A 350 -19.47 32.68 4.93
C ILE A 350 -18.65 32.76 3.66
N HIS A 351 -17.70 31.85 3.49
CA HIS A 351 -16.87 31.74 2.30
C HIS A 351 -17.21 30.48 1.50
N CYS A 352 -17.17 30.58 0.18
CA CYS A 352 -17.20 29.41 -0.69
C CYS A 352 -15.82 28.74 -0.70
N ASP A 353 -15.72 27.63 0.00
CA ASP A 353 -14.53 26.79 0.05
C ASP A 353 -14.42 25.86 -1.15
N GLU A 354 -13.19 25.53 -1.54
CA GLU A 354 -12.93 24.70 -2.72
C GLU A 354 -11.92 23.59 -2.40
N PHE A 355 -12.23 22.37 -2.81
CA PHE A 355 -11.33 21.23 -2.73
C PHE A 355 -11.33 20.40 -4.02
N PRO A 356 -10.19 20.10 -4.66
CA PRO A 356 -8.83 20.45 -4.25
C PRO A 356 -8.56 21.96 -4.24
N PHE A 357 -7.66 22.39 -3.35
CA PHE A 357 -7.38 23.81 -3.12
C PHE A 357 -6.93 24.55 -4.39
N ALA A 358 -7.29 25.82 -4.56
CA ALA A 358 -6.73 26.66 -5.65
C ALA A 358 -5.20 26.75 -5.63
N SER A 359 -4.57 26.51 -4.48
CA SER A 359 -3.13 26.38 -4.31
C SER A 359 -2.52 25.11 -4.93
N THR A 360 -3.31 24.29 -5.65
CA THR A 360 -2.89 23.02 -6.24
C THR A 360 -3.22 22.91 -7.73
N ARG A 361 -2.53 22.01 -8.45
CA ARG A 361 -2.75 21.76 -9.89
C ARG A 361 -4.09 21.08 -10.17
N GLN A 362 -4.63 20.38 -9.17
CA GLN A 362 -5.93 19.70 -9.22
C GLN A 362 -7.10 20.64 -8.92
N GLY A 363 -6.85 21.86 -8.43
CA GLY A 363 -7.89 22.85 -8.12
C GLY A 363 -8.18 23.83 -9.27
N GLY A 364 -9.12 24.74 -9.02
CA GLY A 364 -9.52 25.81 -9.95
C GLY A 364 -10.59 25.42 -10.98
N ALA A 365 -11.03 26.39 -11.78
CA ALA A 365 -12.18 26.28 -12.68
C ALA A 365 -12.08 25.16 -13.73
N SER A 366 -10.86 24.84 -14.16
CA SER A 366 -10.60 23.84 -15.20
C SER A 366 -10.22 22.47 -14.63
N ALA A 367 -10.46 22.23 -13.34
CA ALA A 367 -10.20 20.95 -12.71
C ALA A 367 -11.04 19.83 -13.36
N SER A 368 -10.45 18.65 -13.50
CA SER A 368 -11.14 17.44 -13.98
C SER A 368 -10.74 16.25 -13.08
N PRO A 369 -11.68 15.68 -12.29
CA PRO A 369 -13.06 16.12 -12.12
C PRO A 369 -13.17 17.54 -11.54
N PRO A 370 -14.32 18.23 -11.70
CA PRO A 370 -14.54 19.56 -11.11
C PRO A 370 -14.30 19.56 -9.61
N VAL A 371 -13.84 20.69 -9.05
CA VAL A 371 -13.64 20.82 -7.60
C VAL A 371 -14.96 20.68 -6.83
N SER A 372 -14.89 20.19 -5.60
CA SER A 372 -15.97 20.27 -4.62
C SER A 372 -16.04 21.69 -4.07
N LEU A 373 -17.24 22.27 -4.04
CA LEU A 373 -17.51 23.58 -3.48
C LEU A 373 -18.47 23.49 -2.29
N LYS A 374 -18.22 24.27 -1.23
CA LYS A 374 -19.10 24.31 -0.06
C LYS A 374 -19.02 25.66 0.65
N LEU A 375 -20.18 26.23 0.99
CA LEU A 375 -20.26 27.39 1.86
C LEU A 375 -19.94 26.98 3.31
N ILE A 376 -18.89 27.59 3.88
CA ILE A 376 -18.45 27.37 5.27
C ILE A 376 -18.12 28.70 5.94
N SER A 377 -17.96 28.70 7.26
CA SER A 377 -17.49 29.84 8.03
C SER A 377 -16.19 30.43 7.46
N ARG A 378 -16.17 31.74 7.24
CA ARG A 378 -14.96 32.48 6.82
C ARG A 378 -13.81 32.28 7.79
N ALA A 379 -14.10 32.26 9.09
CA ALA A 379 -13.07 32.14 10.11
C ALA A 379 -12.38 30.77 10.02
N ASP A 380 -13.15 29.71 9.80
CA ASP A 380 -12.65 28.33 9.62
C ASP A 380 -11.82 28.21 8.34
N ASN A 381 -12.38 28.66 7.20
CA ASN A 381 -11.68 28.66 5.90
C ASN A 381 -10.36 29.43 5.96
N ALA A 382 -10.37 30.65 6.51
CA ALA A 382 -9.16 31.47 6.63
C ALA A 382 -8.12 30.84 7.59
N ALA A 383 -8.57 30.19 8.66
CA ALA A 383 -7.68 29.48 9.58
C ALA A 383 -7.01 28.29 8.89
N GLN A 384 -7.75 27.48 8.13
CA GLN A 384 -7.19 26.36 7.37
C GLN A 384 -6.21 26.84 6.29
N GLY A 385 -6.58 27.86 5.53
CA GLY A 385 -5.71 28.46 4.53
C GLY A 385 -4.40 28.99 5.12
N SER A 386 -4.43 29.59 6.32
CA SER A 386 -3.23 30.04 7.03
C SER A 386 -2.33 28.88 7.45
N LYS A 387 -2.93 27.79 7.96
CA LYS A 387 -2.20 26.56 8.34
C LYS A 387 -1.60 25.85 7.13
N LEU A 388 -2.32 25.80 6.01
CA LEU A 388 -1.85 25.23 4.76
C LEU A 388 -0.66 26.03 4.18
N ALA A 389 -0.73 27.36 4.22
CA ALA A 389 0.39 28.23 3.82
C ALA A 389 1.63 28.00 4.71
N MET A 390 1.43 27.85 6.02
CA MET A 390 2.51 27.51 6.95
C MET A 390 3.09 26.13 6.67
N PHE A 391 2.27 25.13 6.36
CA PHE A 391 2.73 23.81 5.95
C PHE A 391 3.64 23.88 4.71
N TYR A 392 3.25 24.65 3.68
CA TYR A 392 4.09 24.83 2.50
C TYR A 392 5.45 25.45 2.85
N ALA A 393 5.45 26.49 3.68
CA ALA A 393 6.69 27.16 4.10
C ALA A 393 7.59 26.26 4.95
N THR A 394 7.04 25.62 5.99
CA THR A 394 7.78 24.79 6.94
C THR A 394 8.34 23.54 6.28
N CYS A 395 7.58 22.89 5.39
CA CYS A 395 8.02 21.67 4.71
C CYS A 395 8.71 21.92 3.36
N GLY A 396 8.94 23.19 3.00
CA GLY A 396 9.62 23.56 1.75
C GLY A 396 8.90 23.05 0.50
N ILE A 397 7.57 23.09 0.47
CA ILE A 397 6.76 22.60 -0.66
C ILE A 397 6.70 23.69 -1.73
N SER A 398 7.40 23.47 -2.84
CA SER A 398 7.51 24.40 -3.97
C SER A 398 6.52 24.09 -5.09
N ASP A 399 6.41 24.94 -6.12
CA ASP A 399 5.57 24.64 -7.30
C ASP A 399 5.89 23.26 -7.89
N GLY A 400 4.84 22.47 -8.15
CA GLY A 400 4.95 21.12 -8.69
C GLY A 400 5.21 20.02 -7.66
N ASP A 401 5.70 20.36 -6.45
CA ASP A 401 5.93 19.37 -5.40
C ASP A 401 4.64 18.63 -5.04
N THR A 402 4.79 17.34 -4.78
CA THR A 402 3.70 16.48 -4.33
C THR A 402 3.61 16.51 -2.80
N PHE A 403 2.39 16.56 -2.28
CA PHE A 403 2.10 16.40 -0.86
C PHE A 403 0.77 15.65 -0.68
N LEU A 404 0.52 15.20 0.54
CA LEU A 404 -0.72 14.51 0.91
C LEU A 404 -1.64 15.44 1.70
N VAL A 405 -2.95 15.22 1.55
CA VAL A 405 -3.99 15.83 2.38
C VAL A 405 -4.79 14.72 3.06
N VAL A 406 -4.80 14.71 4.39
CA VAL A 406 -5.47 13.68 5.19
C VAL A 406 -6.39 14.34 6.23
N PRO A 407 -7.67 14.58 5.90
CA PRO A 407 -8.63 15.15 6.84
C PRO A 407 -8.90 14.17 7.99
N LEU A 408 -8.65 14.61 9.21
CA LEU A 408 -8.86 13.79 10.41
C LEU A 408 -10.35 13.65 10.72
N PRO A 409 -10.81 12.45 11.14
CA PRO A 409 -12.20 12.25 11.50
C PRO A 409 -12.52 12.93 12.84
N GLU A 410 -13.80 13.24 13.06
CA GLU A 410 -14.30 13.54 14.40
C GLU A 410 -14.44 12.24 15.17
N VAL A 411 -13.88 12.17 16.39
CA VAL A 411 -14.00 11.02 17.27
C VAL A 411 -15.27 11.17 18.12
N PRO A 412 -16.27 10.28 18.00
CA PRO A 412 -17.51 10.39 18.76
C PRO A 412 -17.26 10.38 20.27
N GLY A 413 -17.92 11.30 20.99
CA GLY A 413 -17.82 11.42 22.44
C GLY A 413 -16.61 12.21 22.95
N ILE A 414 -15.72 12.68 22.06
CA ILE A 414 -14.61 13.56 22.42
C ILE A 414 -15.04 15.03 22.17
N PRO A 415 -14.92 15.94 23.16
CA PRO A 415 -15.19 17.37 22.97
C PRO A 415 -14.36 17.97 21.85
N ARG A 416 -14.89 18.95 21.12
CA ARG A 416 -14.25 19.54 19.93
C ARG A 416 -12.83 20.02 20.21
N GLU A 417 -12.62 20.70 21.33
CA GLU A 417 -11.32 21.20 21.79
C GLU A 417 -10.30 20.10 22.09
N SER A 418 -10.75 18.87 22.30
CA SER A 418 -9.90 17.69 22.53
C SER A 418 -9.66 16.87 21.26
N GLN A 419 -10.38 17.15 20.17
CA GLN A 419 -10.14 16.53 18.87
C GLN A 419 -8.74 16.87 18.34
N ALA A 420 -8.22 16.05 17.43
CA ALA A 420 -6.92 16.29 16.83
C ALA A 420 -6.89 17.65 16.09
N PRO A 421 -5.90 18.51 16.37
CA PRO A 421 -5.70 19.76 15.64
C PRO A 421 -5.10 19.50 14.27
N THR A 422 -5.02 20.54 13.46
CA THR A 422 -4.36 20.47 12.15
C THR A 422 -2.86 20.23 12.35
N LEU A 423 -2.29 19.26 11.65
CA LEU A 423 -0.87 18.90 11.74
C LEU A 423 -0.17 19.14 10.41
N ALA A 424 1.01 19.75 10.48
CA ALA A 424 1.94 19.91 9.37
C ALA A 424 3.10 18.93 9.55
N VAL A 425 3.14 17.88 8.74
CA VAL A 425 4.14 16.81 8.85
C VAL A 425 5.03 16.82 7.61
N CYS A 426 6.32 17.05 7.79
CA CYS A 426 7.24 17.24 6.66
C CYS A 426 7.93 15.96 6.17
N ASN A 427 7.88 14.87 6.96
CA ASN A 427 8.38 13.52 6.66
C ASN A 427 9.49 13.45 5.58
N GLY A 428 10.75 13.29 6.01
CA GLY A 428 11.87 13.10 5.08
C GLY A 428 12.40 14.38 4.41
N ARG A 429 11.97 15.57 4.85
CA ARG A 429 12.52 16.87 4.46
C ARG A 429 13.02 17.66 5.66
#